data_AF-A0A4V6I206-F1
#
_entry.id   AF-A0A4V6I206-F1
#
_cell.length_a   1.000
_cell.length_b   1.000
_cell.length_c   1.000
_cell.angle_alpha   90.00
_cell.angle_beta   90.00
_cell.angle_gamma   90.00
#
_symmetry.space_group_name_H-M   'P 1'
#
loop_
_entity.id
_entity.type
_entity.pdbx_description
1 polymer ?
#
loop_
_entity_poly.entity_id
_entity_poly.type
_entity_poly.pdbx_seq_one_letter_code
_entity_poly.pdbx_strand_id
1 'polypeptide(L)'
;MTTGGGGNTYSQYNIENENLDSIKNSTKDSNQNLQNIESNHILDSKNPNNLQDSILDSIQSKNIFVNLSMWGSTLNERNIVFSYLFKQKVIKNVITTLDWWVFHYENDVSKFDFLYTNNFGEIFKMYFNEKTIKCAFLWEKSEPCVGKKFDIFNESIVSWMGDDSMKYFGGLQNFLKNKGNVAARNLREKPLEMGNITKSNKFSQELATPFIKILESNPQTQFHIILPTYPRLFWALQGEIFFTTWQENIRFFLRHTRHLRNVRIYGLDDLNFADDIANFKDIQHYSPQMNVLQLRAIATQSHILNAQNIESYFAKMQEKIKNYDVTAFLNAVENMP
;
A
#
# COMPACT_ATOMS: atom_id res chain seq x y z
N MET A 1 -19.22 -46.87 53.01
CA MET A 1 -18.54 -45.62 53.40
C MET A 1 -18.47 -44.73 52.17
N THR A 2 -19.31 -43.68 52.16
CA THR A 2 -19.09 -42.33 51.55
C THR A 2 -18.29 -42.26 50.23
N THR A 3 -18.91 -42.15 49.04
CA THR A 3 -19.47 -40.96 48.33
C THR A 3 -18.46 -40.05 47.60
N GLY A 4 -18.70 -39.83 46.30
CA GLY A 4 -18.28 -38.68 45.46
C GLY A 4 -17.42 -39.07 44.25
N GLY A 5 -17.85 -39.08 42.99
CA GLY A 5 -19.05 -38.55 42.34
C GLY A 5 -18.85 -37.12 41.82
N GLY A 6 -18.77 -36.93 40.50
CA GLY A 6 -19.18 -35.67 39.85
C GLY A 6 -18.28 -35.10 38.74
N GLY A 7 -18.72 -35.30 37.49
CA GLY A 7 -19.33 -34.18 36.74
C GLY A 7 -18.43 -33.23 35.95
N ASN A 8 -18.48 -33.40 34.62
CA ASN A 8 -18.34 -32.32 33.62
C ASN A 8 -19.06 -31.04 34.07
N THR A 9 -18.38 -29.90 33.97
CA THR A 9 -19.04 -28.62 33.70
C THR A 9 -18.19 -27.78 32.75
N TYR A 10 -18.74 -27.54 31.55
CA TYR A 10 -18.40 -26.41 30.70
C TYR A 10 -18.70 -25.13 31.48
N SER A 11 -17.70 -24.30 31.76
CA SER A 11 -17.95 -22.93 32.20
C SER A 11 -18.22 -22.06 30.97
N GLN A 12 -19.49 -21.80 30.71
CA GLN A 12 -19.91 -20.61 29.98
C GLN A 12 -19.37 -19.39 30.72
N TYR A 13 -18.48 -18.62 30.09
CA TYR A 13 -18.20 -17.27 30.53
C TYR A 13 -19.16 -16.33 29.80
N ASN A 14 -20.06 -15.73 30.56
CA ASN A 14 -20.95 -14.66 30.17
C ASN A 14 -20.15 -13.48 29.60
N ILE A 15 -20.42 -13.12 28.35
CA ILE A 15 -20.02 -11.85 27.75
C ILE A 15 -21.23 -10.92 27.91
N GLU A 16 -21.25 -10.16 29.01
CA GLU A 16 -22.15 -9.02 29.15
C GLU A 16 -21.42 -7.74 28.69
N ASN A 17 -21.88 -7.20 27.57
CA ASN A 17 -22.19 -5.78 27.34
C ASN A 17 -21.29 -4.67 27.94
N GLU A 18 -19.98 -4.68 27.72
CA GLU A 18 -19.16 -3.47 27.91
C GLU A 18 -18.10 -3.32 26.80
N ASN A 19 -18.51 -2.83 25.61
CA ASN A 19 -17.68 -1.96 24.74
C ASN A 19 -18.36 -1.53 23.42
N LEU A 20 -19.69 -1.42 23.38
CA LEU A 20 -20.40 -0.92 22.20
C LEU A 20 -20.30 0.62 22.02
N ASP A 21 -19.74 1.35 22.99
CA ASP A 21 -19.64 2.81 22.94
C ASP A 21 -18.33 3.34 22.34
N SER A 22 -17.28 2.51 22.23
CA SER A 22 -16.04 2.92 21.53
C SER A 22 -16.17 2.86 19.99
N ILE A 23 -17.15 2.12 19.48
CA ILE A 23 -17.46 2.00 18.05
C ILE A 23 -18.37 3.14 17.55
N LYS A 24 -19.11 3.81 18.44
CA LYS A 24 -20.01 4.91 18.07
C LYS A 24 -19.32 6.26 17.87
N ASN A 25 -18.07 6.41 18.29
CA ASN A 25 -17.34 7.67 18.11
C ASN A 25 -16.48 7.74 16.83
N SER A 26 -16.35 6.65 16.05
CA SER A 26 -15.68 6.70 14.74
C SER A 26 -16.62 7.03 13.56
N THR A 27 -17.94 7.08 13.78
CA THR A 27 -18.92 7.37 12.72
C THR A 27 -19.09 8.86 12.43
N LYS A 28 -18.51 9.76 13.24
CA LYS A 28 -18.55 11.22 13.01
C LYS A 28 -17.52 11.77 12.01
N ASP A 29 -16.49 11.00 11.65
CA ASP A 29 -15.48 11.40 10.64
C ASP A 29 -15.77 10.92 9.21
N SER A 30 -16.96 10.35 8.99
CA SER A 30 -17.39 9.76 7.71
C SER A 30 -17.51 10.74 6.53
N ASN A 31 -17.43 12.05 6.79
CA ASN A 31 -17.53 13.10 5.76
C ASN A 31 -16.18 13.67 5.28
N GLN A 32 -15.04 13.27 5.86
CA GLN A 32 -13.71 13.70 5.37
C GLN A 32 -13.06 12.71 4.38
N ASN A 33 -13.56 11.47 4.28
CA ASN A 33 -12.96 10.43 3.44
C ASN A 33 -13.39 10.45 1.96
N LEU A 34 -14.23 11.40 1.54
CA LEU A 34 -14.68 11.54 0.14
C LEU A 34 -13.79 12.45 -0.71
N GLN A 35 -12.72 13.03 -0.15
CA GLN A 35 -11.80 13.90 -0.88
C GLN A 35 -10.50 13.23 -1.37
N ASN A 36 -10.30 11.94 -1.11
CA ASN A 36 -9.05 11.23 -1.47
C ASN A 36 -9.29 10.16 -2.54
N ILE A 37 -9.89 10.53 -3.67
CA ILE A 37 -9.96 9.66 -4.85
C ILE A 37 -9.22 10.37 -5.98
N GLU A 38 -7.90 10.31 -5.92
CA GLU A 38 -7.02 10.79 -6.98
C GLU A 38 -6.61 9.62 -7.86
N SER A 39 -6.89 9.77 -9.15
CA SER A 39 -6.47 8.85 -10.20
C SER A 39 -4.98 9.02 -10.42
N ASN A 40 -4.20 7.97 -10.16
CA ASN A 40 -2.75 8.02 -10.32
C ASN A 40 -2.35 8.02 -11.80
N HIS A 41 -1.85 9.15 -12.28
CA HIS A 41 -1.20 9.26 -13.58
C HIS A 41 0.17 9.88 -13.39
N ILE A 42 1.25 9.10 -13.54
CA ILE A 42 2.59 9.67 -13.67
C ILE A 42 2.77 10.18 -15.09
N LEU A 43 2.57 11.48 -15.29
CA LEU A 43 3.21 12.24 -16.35
C LEU A 43 3.67 13.62 -15.84
N ASP A 44 4.97 13.85 -16.05
CA ASP A 44 5.69 15.12 -16.02
C ASP A 44 5.96 15.74 -14.65
N SER A 45 6.81 15.08 -13.83
CA SER A 45 7.54 15.84 -12.81
C SER A 45 8.66 16.61 -13.48
N LYS A 46 8.48 17.91 -13.70
CA LYS A 46 9.59 18.86 -13.93
C LYS A 46 10.47 18.93 -12.68
N ASN A 47 11.35 17.93 -12.51
CA ASN A 47 12.44 17.95 -11.55
C ASN A 47 13.74 17.82 -12.36
N PRO A 48 14.77 18.67 -12.14
CA PRO A 48 15.86 18.89 -13.10
C PRO A 48 16.90 17.75 -13.18
N ASN A 49 16.54 16.55 -12.73
CA ASN A 49 17.37 15.35 -12.91
C ASN A 49 16.91 14.61 -14.17
N ASN A 50 17.47 14.97 -15.32
CA ASN A 50 17.27 14.39 -16.67
C ASN A 50 17.25 12.84 -16.75
N LEU A 51 17.66 12.14 -15.69
CA LEU A 51 17.76 10.69 -15.65
C LEU A 51 16.40 9.99 -15.53
N GLN A 52 15.47 10.52 -14.73
CA GLN A 52 14.14 9.92 -14.59
C GLN A 52 13.37 10.05 -15.91
N ASP A 53 13.37 11.25 -16.49
CA ASP A 53 12.72 11.54 -17.78
C ASP A 53 13.31 10.68 -18.89
N SER A 54 14.65 10.54 -18.97
CA SER A 54 15.27 9.66 -19.98
C SER A 54 14.90 8.17 -19.83
N ILE A 55 14.72 7.68 -18.59
CA ILE A 55 14.27 6.31 -18.32
C ILE A 55 12.79 6.16 -18.72
N LEU A 56 11.95 7.14 -18.37
CA LEU A 56 10.54 7.12 -18.79
C LEU A 56 10.40 7.22 -20.31
N ASP A 57 11.16 8.08 -20.98
CA ASP A 57 11.18 8.21 -22.44
C ASP A 57 11.56 6.89 -23.12
N SER A 58 12.54 6.17 -22.56
CA SER A 58 12.92 4.83 -23.03
C SER A 58 11.79 3.82 -22.92
N ILE A 59 10.91 3.97 -21.92
CA ILE A 59 9.73 3.11 -21.69
C ILE A 59 8.52 3.57 -22.53
N GLN A 60 8.39 4.87 -22.79
CA GLN A 60 7.17 5.50 -23.30
C GLN A 60 7.10 5.66 -24.82
N SER A 61 8.19 5.49 -25.56
CA SER A 61 8.20 5.73 -27.01
C SER A 61 7.17 4.87 -27.76
N LYS A 62 5.99 5.47 -28.02
CA LYS A 62 4.80 5.02 -28.78
C LYS A 62 3.76 4.12 -28.08
N ASN A 63 3.82 3.90 -26.76
CA ASN A 63 2.90 3.00 -26.06
C ASN A 63 2.38 3.64 -24.76
N ILE A 64 1.07 3.89 -24.67
CA ILE A 64 0.43 4.50 -23.50
C ILE A 64 0.75 3.69 -22.25
N PHE A 65 1.40 4.34 -21.29
CA PHE A 65 1.81 3.81 -20.00
C PHE A 65 0.79 4.22 -18.92
N VAL A 66 0.37 3.28 -18.06
CA VAL A 66 -0.53 3.57 -16.93
C VAL A 66 0.06 2.99 -15.65
N ASN A 67 0.33 3.84 -14.66
CA ASN A 67 0.65 3.41 -13.30
C ASN A 67 -0.67 3.30 -12.51
N LEU A 68 -0.98 2.10 -12.01
CA LEU A 68 -2.19 1.86 -11.21
C LEU A 68 -1.89 1.54 -9.75
N SER A 69 -0.75 2.01 -9.25
CA SER A 69 -0.43 1.88 -7.82
C SER A 69 -1.41 2.75 -7.03
N MET A 70 -2.34 2.14 -6.32
CA MET A 70 -3.36 2.81 -5.53
C MET A 70 -2.95 2.75 -4.05
N TRP A 71 -2.80 3.91 -3.41
CA TRP A 71 -2.36 3.99 -2.03
C TRP A 71 -3.35 3.29 -1.10
N GLY A 72 -2.84 2.42 -0.23
CA GLY A 72 -3.63 1.72 0.80
C GLY A 72 -4.69 0.76 0.26
N SER A 73 -4.75 0.50 -1.05
CA SER A 73 -5.84 -0.29 -1.61
C SER A 73 -5.59 -1.79 -1.59
N THR A 74 -6.67 -2.54 -1.44
CA THR A 74 -6.70 -4.01 -1.43
C THR A 74 -6.83 -4.59 -2.85
N LEU A 75 -6.62 -5.91 -3.03
CA LEU A 75 -6.76 -6.54 -4.35
C LEU A 75 -8.18 -6.41 -4.92
N ASN A 76 -9.22 -6.52 -4.10
CA ASN A 76 -10.60 -6.42 -4.57
C ASN A 76 -10.92 -5.00 -5.06
N GLU A 77 -10.39 -3.95 -4.42
CA GLU A 77 -10.50 -2.58 -4.90
C GLU A 77 -9.77 -2.38 -6.23
N ARG A 78 -8.50 -2.82 -6.30
CA ARG A 78 -7.70 -2.78 -7.53
C ARG A 78 -8.41 -3.51 -8.67
N ASN A 79 -8.98 -4.68 -8.39
CA ASN A 79 -9.67 -5.52 -9.37
C ASN A 79 -10.82 -4.78 -10.08
N ILE A 80 -11.56 -3.91 -9.37
CA ILE A 80 -12.62 -3.08 -9.96
C ILE A 80 -12.03 -2.08 -10.96
N VAL A 81 -10.99 -1.37 -10.55
CA VAL A 81 -10.30 -0.38 -11.40
C VAL A 81 -9.70 -1.03 -12.64
N PHE A 82 -8.99 -2.13 -12.46
CA PHE A 82 -8.40 -2.90 -13.56
C PHE A 82 -9.46 -3.45 -14.52
N SER A 83 -10.55 -4.02 -13.98
CA SER A 83 -11.64 -4.57 -14.79
C SER A 83 -12.33 -3.49 -15.62
N TYR A 84 -12.54 -2.31 -15.05
CA TYR A 84 -13.07 -1.18 -15.79
C TYR A 84 -12.07 -0.73 -16.87
N LEU A 85 -10.83 -0.51 -16.49
CA LEU A 85 -9.80 0.03 -17.37
C LEU A 85 -9.57 -0.82 -18.63
N PHE A 86 -9.44 -2.15 -18.48
CA PHE A 86 -9.24 -3.05 -19.62
C PHE A 86 -10.47 -3.19 -20.53
N LYS A 87 -11.66 -2.81 -20.06
CA LYS A 87 -12.85 -2.67 -20.93
C LYS A 87 -12.80 -1.40 -21.79
N GLN A 88 -12.13 -0.35 -21.30
CA GLN A 88 -12.09 0.94 -21.99
C GLN A 88 -10.99 1.03 -23.03
N LYS A 89 -9.81 0.45 -22.75
CA LYS A 89 -8.62 0.64 -23.59
C LYS A 89 -7.78 -0.62 -23.67
N VAL A 90 -7.14 -0.81 -24.83
CA VAL A 90 -6.03 -1.75 -24.98
C VAL A 90 -4.79 -1.12 -24.35
N ILE A 91 -4.29 -1.73 -23.28
CA ILE A 91 -3.12 -1.25 -22.55
C ILE A 91 -1.94 -2.14 -22.87
N LYS A 92 -0.77 -1.53 -23.08
CA LYS A 92 0.45 -2.26 -23.42
C LYS A 92 1.33 -2.51 -22.21
N ASN A 93 1.39 -1.57 -21.27
CA ASN A 93 2.22 -1.68 -20.08
C ASN A 93 1.44 -1.21 -18.85
N VAL A 94 1.51 -1.98 -17.77
CA VAL A 94 1.05 -1.58 -16.44
C VAL A 94 2.19 -1.74 -15.44
N ILE A 95 2.44 -0.70 -14.66
CA ILE A 95 3.18 -0.80 -13.40
C ILE A 95 2.18 -0.80 -12.25
N THR A 96 2.31 -1.76 -11.35
CA THR A 96 1.54 -1.85 -10.12
C THR A 96 2.38 -2.49 -9.03
N THR A 97 1.87 -2.53 -7.81
CA THR A 97 2.58 -3.03 -6.64
C THR A 97 1.87 -4.24 -6.02
N LEU A 98 2.59 -4.98 -5.19
CA LEU A 98 2.07 -6.09 -4.39
C LEU A 98 2.57 -5.95 -2.95
N ASP A 99 1.94 -5.03 -2.23
CA ASP A 99 2.32 -4.57 -0.90
C ASP A 99 1.92 -5.62 0.16
N TRP A 100 2.46 -5.53 1.38
CA TRP A 100 2.04 -6.45 2.45
C TRP A 100 0.54 -6.35 2.72
N TRP A 101 0.02 -5.11 2.83
CA TRP A 101 -1.39 -4.80 3.14
C TRP A 101 -2.41 -5.45 2.20
N VAL A 102 -2.03 -5.58 0.93
CA VAL A 102 -2.87 -6.00 -0.20
C VAL A 102 -3.50 -7.40 0.00
N PHE A 103 -2.91 -8.22 0.86
CA PHE A 103 -3.33 -9.60 1.14
C PHE A 103 -4.14 -9.79 2.43
N HIS A 104 -4.31 -8.76 3.26
CA HIS A 104 -4.81 -8.97 4.62
C HIS A 104 -6.33 -8.82 4.77
N TYR A 105 -6.99 -8.04 3.90
CA TYR A 105 -8.41 -7.69 4.06
C TYR A 105 -9.11 -7.43 2.71
N GLU A 106 -10.43 -7.63 2.69
CA GLU A 106 -11.32 -7.08 1.66
C GLU A 106 -11.96 -5.81 2.20
N ASN A 107 -11.80 -4.71 1.48
CA ASN A 107 -12.54 -3.50 1.78
C ASN A 107 -13.95 -3.58 1.18
N ASP A 108 -14.91 -2.92 1.82
CA ASP A 108 -16.23 -2.68 1.23
C ASP A 108 -16.11 -1.73 0.04
N VAL A 109 -16.31 -2.29 -1.15
CA VAL A 109 -16.15 -1.59 -2.42
C VAL A 109 -17.36 -0.74 -2.81
N SER A 110 -18.51 -0.92 -2.16
CA SER A 110 -19.77 -0.25 -2.52
C SER A 110 -19.71 1.28 -2.42
N LYS A 111 -18.74 1.79 -1.65
CA LYS A 111 -18.49 3.23 -1.47
C LYS A 111 -17.73 3.87 -2.63
N PHE A 112 -17.22 3.08 -3.58
CA PHE A 112 -16.39 3.60 -4.66
C PHE A 112 -16.64 2.93 -6.02
N ASP A 113 -17.12 1.69 -6.05
CA ASP A 113 -17.28 0.89 -7.26
C ASP A 113 -18.22 1.54 -8.30
N PHE A 114 -19.21 2.30 -7.84
CA PHE A 114 -20.14 3.09 -8.67
C PHE A 114 -19.44 4.15 -9.53
N LEU A 115 -18.18 4.52 -9.22
CA LEU A 115 -17.36 5.41 -10.04
C LEU A 115 -16.78 4.70 -11.29
N TYR A 116 -16.68 3.37 -11.25
CA TYR A 116 -16.03 2.54 -12.26
C TYR A 116 -17.06 1.80 -13.13
N THR A 117 -18.00 2.57 -13.69
CA THR A 117 -19.11 2.09 -14.52
C THR A 117 -19.29 2.96 -15.76
N ASN A 118 -20.03 2.47 -16.75
CA ASN A 118 -20.44 3.25 -17.92
C ASN A 118 -21.81 3.94 -17.71
N ASN A 119 -22.45 3.73 -16.55
CA ASN A 119 -23.72 4.36 -16.22
C ASN A 119 -23.50 5.77 -15.65
N PHE A 120 -23.83 6.79 -16.45
CA PHE A 120 -23.69 8.19 -16.05
C PHE A 120 -24.51 8.57 -14.81
N GLY A 121 -25.68 7.96 -14.60
CA GLY A 121 -26.52 8.20 -13.43
C GLY A 121 -25.87 7.72 -12.12
N GLU A 122 -25.11 6.63 -12.17
CA GLU A 122 -24.35 6.12 -11.03
C GLU A 122 -23.21 7.08 -10.65
N ILE A 123 -22.48 7.59 -11.65
CA ILE A 123 -21.40 8.56 -11.42
C ILE A 123 -21.93 9.84 -10.77
N PHE A 124 -23.15 10.27 -11.13
CA PHE A 124 -23.76 11.45 -10.52
C PHE A 124 -23.97 11.33 -9.00
N LYS A 125 -24.03 10.12 -8.44
CA LYS A 125 -24.13 9.89 -6.98
C LYS A 125 -23.05 10.62 -6.21
N MET A 126 -21.85 10.77 -6.79
CA MET A 126 -20.74 11.50 -6.17
C MET A 126 -21.09 12.95 -5.83
N TYR A 127 -21.95 13.60 -6.62
CA TYR A 127 -22.34 15.00 -6.42
C TYR A 127 -23.49 15.18 -5.42
N PHE A 128 -24.19 14.10 -5.03
CA PHE A 128 -25.30 14.15 -4.08
C PHE A 128 -24.82 14.05 -2.63
N ASN A 129 -23.92 14.94 -2.24
CA ASN A 129 -23.52 15.13 -0.84
C ASN A 129 -23.80 16.58 -0.42
N GLU A 130 -24.01 16.78 0.89
CA GLU A 130 -24.40 18.06 1.47
C GLU A 130 -23.44 19.19 1.07
N LYS A 131 -22.13 18.93 1.11
CA LYS A 131 -21.10 19.90 0.74
C LYS A 131 -21.25 20.35 -0.72
N THR A 132 -21.35 19.39 -1.63
CA THR A 132 -21.43 19.66 -3.08
C THR A 132 -22.72 20.36 -3.45
N ILE A 133 -23.85 19.93 -2.86
CA ILE A 133 -25.15 20.58 -3.04
C ILE A 133 -25.11 22.02 -2.53
N LYS A 134 -24.55 22.27 -1.33
CA LYS A 134 -24.39 23.63 -0.80
C LYS A 134 -23.51 24.51 -1.68
N CYS A 135 -22.34 24.01 -2.09
CA CYS A 135 -21.43 24.73 -2.99
C CYS A 135 -22.11 25.11 -4.31
N ALA A 136 -22.88 24.18 -4.90
CA ALA A 136 -23.62 24.43 -6.13
C ALA A 136 -24.77 25.42 -5.94
N PHE A 137 -25.55 25.27 -4.86
CA PHE A 137 -26.69 26.14 -4.57
C PHE A 137 -26.26 27.58 -4.25
N LEU A 138 -25.20 27.75 -3.48
CA LEU A 138 -24.64 29.07 -3.13
C LEU A 138 -23.75 29.67 -4.23
N TRP A 139 -23.52 28.93 -5.32
CA TRP A 139 -22.58 29.29 -6.37
C TRP A 139 -21.19 29.68 -5.83
N GLU A 140 -20.76 28.97 -4.79
CA GLU A 140 -19.60 29.37 -4.01
C GLU A 140 -18.30 29.01 -4.74
N LYS A 141 -17.50 30.05 -5.03
CA LYS A 141 -16.22 29.94 -5.73
C LYS A 141 -15.01 29.95 -4.79
N SER A 142 -15.23 29.77 -3.49
CA SER A 142 -14.14 29.68 -2.52
C SER A 142 -13.40 28.34 -2.67
N GLU A 143 -12.17 28.27 -2.17
CA GLU A 143 -11.33 27.06 -2.25
C GLU A 143 -12.00 25.78 -1.73
N PRO A 144 -12.78 25.78 -0.63
CA PRO A 144 -13.50 24.59 -0.17
C PRO A 144 -14.50 23.99 -1.17
N CYS A 145 -14.95 24.79 -2.15
CA CYS A 145 -15.88 24.41 -3.20
C CYS A 145 -15.13 24.21 -4.53
N VAL A 146 -15.33 25.09 -5.52
CA VAL A 146 -14.71 25.00 -6.87
C VAL A 146 -13.57 26.01 -7.07
N GLY A 147 -13.22 26.77 -6.03
CA GLY A 147 -12.24 27.85 -6.11
C GLY A 147 -10.80 27.37 -6.28
N LYS A 148 -10.50 26.15 -5.81
CA LYS A 148 -9.21 25.51 -6.05
C LYS A 148 -9.27 24.75 -7.38
N LYS A 149 -8.43 25.15 -8.34
CA LYS A 149 -8.16 24.33 -9.52
C LYS A 149 -7.18 23.24 -9.10
N PHE A 150 -7.59 21.99 -9.29
CA PHE A 150 -6.73 20.85 -9.05
C PHE A 150 -6.13 20.39 -10.37
N ASP A 151 -4.82 20.49 -10.51
CA ASP A 151 -4.12 19.84 -11.61
C ASP A 151 -3.98 18.35 -11.28
N ILE A 152 -4.93 17.54 -11.76
CA ILE A 152 -4.93 16.09 -11.52
C ILE A 152 -3.67 15.38 -12.00
N PHE A 153 -2.86 15.98 -12.87
CA PHE A 153 -1.59 15.40 -13.30
C PHE A 153 -0.48 15.84 -12.36
N ASN A 154 -0.29 17.14 -12.17
CA ASN A 154 0.82 17.62 -11.34
C ASN A 154 0.61 17.39 -9.84
N GLU A 155 -0.62 17.53 -9.33
CA GLU A 155 -0.91 17.41 -7.90
C GLU A 155 -1.07 15.94 -7.47
N SER A 156 -1.52 15.01 -8.33
CA SER A 156 -1.69 13.59 -7.94
C SER A 156 -0.38 12.79 -7.91
N ILE A 157 0.62 13.17 -8.72
CA ILE A 157 1.90 12.45 -8.85
C ILE A 157 2.71 12.51 -7.57
N VAL A 158 2.52 13.57 -6.78
CA VAL A 158 3.23 13.85 -5.54
C VAL A 158 2.28 14.15 -4.38
N SER A 159 0.99 13.83 -4.45
CA SER A 159 0.06 14.22 -3.35
C SER A 159 0.45 13.58 -2.01
N TRP A 160 1.07 12.39 -2.05
CA TRP A 160 1.65 11.74 -0.87
C TRP A 160 2.98 12.36 -0.37
N MET A 161 3.60 13.21 -1.20
CA MET A 161 4.82 14.01 -0.97
C MET A 161 4.54 15.52 -1.11
N GLY A 162 3.46 16.02 -0.50
CA GLY A 162 3.28 17.47 -0.39
C GLY A 162 4.53 18.15 0.20
N ASP A 163 4.71 19.45 -0.03
CA ASP A 163 5.93 20.23 0.27
C ASP A 163 6.53 19.97 1.66
N ASP A 164 5.68 19.65 2.64
CA ASP A 164 6.05 19.37 4.02
C ASP A 164 6.61 17.97 4.27
N SER A 165 6.53 17.03 3.33
CA SER A 165 6.93 15.63 3.54
C SER A 165 8.44 15.45 3.60
N MET A 166 9.19 16.36 2.98
CA MET A 166 10.66 16.31 2.94
C MET A 166 11.29 16.41 4.33
N LYS A 167 10.62 17.08 5.30
CA LYS A 167 11.11 17.24 6.67
C LYS A 167 11.12 15.96 7.50
N TYR A 168 10.48 14.90 7.00
CA TYR A 168 10.40 13.61 7.67
C TYR A 168 11.52 12.64 7.26
N PHE A 169 12.14 12.84 6.10
CA PHE A 169 13.35 12.11 5.70
C PHE A 169 14.57 12.59 6.48
N GLY A 170 15.68 11.84 6.44
CA GLY A 170 16.90 12.17 7.20
C GLY A 170 17.07 11.33 8.48
N GLY A 171 16.26 10.28 8.60
CA GLY A 171 16.51 9.18 9.51
C GLY A 171 15.79 9.36 10.83
N LEU A 172 16.26 8.61 11.82
CA LEU A 172 15.51 8.43 13.06
C LEU A 172 15.25 9.76 13.78
N GLN A 173 16.22 10.69 13.79
CA GLN A 173 16.03 11.99 14.43
C GLN A 173 14.85 12.77 13.84
N ASN A 174 14.69 12.78 12.52
CA ASN A 174 13.61 13.50 11.85
C ASN A 174 12.27 12.78 11.98
N PHE A 175 12.28 11.44 11.93
CA PHE A 175 11.11 10.62 12.23
C PHE A 175 10.56 10.91 13.63
N LEU A 176 11.46 10.99 14.61
CA LEU A 176 11.17 11.09 16.02
C LEU A 176 10.82 12.52 16.49
N LYS A 177 11.51 13.53 15.98
CA LYS A 177 11.32 14.93 16.37
C LYS A 177 9.96 15.50 15.97
N ASN A 178 9.37 14.95 14.91
CA ASN A 178 8.12 15.45 14.35
C ASN A 178 6.90 14.84 15.06
N LYS A 179 6.33 15.55 16.04
CA LYS A 179 5.14 15.13 16.84
C LYS A 179 3.88 14.80 16.01
N GLY A 180 3.83 15.24 14.74
CA GLY A 180 2.78 14.91 13.78
C GLY A 180 2.95 13.53 13.12
N ASN A 181 4.09 12.85 13.31
CA ASN A 181 4.33 11.53 12.75
C ASN A 181 3.55 10.48 13.58
N VAL A 182 2.41 10.04 13.04
CA VAL A 182 1.51 9.06 13.68
C VAL A 182 2.22 7.72 13.90
N ALA A 183 3.13 7.31 13.01
CA ALA A 183 3.88 6.08 13.18
C ALA A 183 4.83 6.17 14.39
N ALA A 184 5.48 7.32 14.60
CA ALA A 184 6.30 7.55 15.80
C ALA A 184 5.45 7.52 17.08
N ARG A 185 4.21 8.04 17.04
CA ARG A 185 3.27 8.00 18.17
C ARG A 185 2.81 6.58 18.51
N ASN A 186 2.42 5.80 17.51
CA ASN A 186 1.99 4.40 17.70
C ASN A 186 3.12 3.53 18.28
N LEU A 187 4.38 3.83 17.92
CA LEU A 187 5.56 3.17 18.46
C LEU A 187 5.85 3.54 19.92
N ARG A 188 5.41 4.72 20.41
CA ARG A 188 5.51 5.12 21.83
C ARG A 188 4.59 4.30 22.72
N GLU A 189 3.40 3.98 22.23
CA GLU A 189 2.34 3.37 23.05
C GLU A 189 2.48 1.85 23.15
N LYS A 190 3.09 1.19 22.14
CA LYS A 190 3.28 -0.26 22.10
C LYS A 190 4.59 -0.65 21.39
N PRO A 191 5.77 -0.46 22.02
CA PRO A 191 7.06 -0.66 21.37
C PRO A 191 7.31 -2.12 20.91
N LEU A 192 6.65 -3.12 21.48
CA LEU A 192 6.92 -4.54 21.21
C LEU A 192 5.70 -5.48 21.11
N GLU A 193 4.45 -5.00 21.16
CA GLU A 193 3.27 -5.86 20.92
C GLU A 193 3.00 -6.13 19.42
N MET A 194 3.75 -5.53 18.50
CA MET A 194 3.61 -5.83 17.05
C MET A 194 4.11 -7.22 16.66
N GLY A 195 4.78 -7.95 17.54
CA GLY A 195 5.26 -9.31 17.29
C GLY A 195 4.21 -10.43 17.38
N ASN A 196 2.95 -10.14 17.74
CA ASN A 196 1.87 -11.15 17.80
C ASN A 196 0.48 -10.64 17.36
N ILE A 197 0.34 -9.37 16.94
CA ILE A 197 -0.92 -8.85 16.38
C ILE A 197 -0.96 -9.11 14.89
N THR A 198 -0.86 -10.38 14.56
CA THR A 198 -1.63 -10.98 13.48
C THR A 198 -1.48 -12.48 13.70
N LYS A 199 -2.51 -13.11 14.28
CA LYS A 199 -3.04 -14.29 13.62
C LYS A 199 -3.33 -13.84 12.19
N SER A 200 -2.29 -13.83 11.34
CA SER A 200 -2.37 -13.20 10.04
C SER A 200 -3.47 -13.95 9.35
N ASN A 201 -4.53 -13.23 9.00
CA ASN A 201 -5.57 -13.78 8.14
C ASN A 201 -4.83 -14.51 7.03
N LYS A 202 -4.97 -15.83 7.05
CA LYS A 202 -4.34 -16.74 6.12
C LYS A 202 -4.61 -16.13 4.75
N PHE A 203 -3.56 -15.85 4.00
CA PHE A 203 -3.70 -15.39 2.62
C PHE A 203 -4.79 -16.19 1.94
N SER A 204 -5.90 -15.54 1.65
CA SER A 204 -6.97 -16.21 0.95
C SER A 204 -6.59 -16.14 -0.52
N GLN A 205 -6.31 -17.30 -1.08
CA GLN A 205 -6.14 -17.49 -2.52
C GLN A 205 -7.30 -16.83 -3.29
N GLU A 206 -8.46 -16.75 -2.65
CA GLU A 206 -9.66 -16.04 -3.08
C GLU A 206 -9.40 -14.55 -3.37
N LEU A 207 -8.58 -13.84 -2.58
CA LEU A 207 -8.22 -12.43 -2.83
C LEU A 207 -7.36 -12.26 -4.08
N ALA A 208 -6.39 -13.15 -4.27
CA ALA A 208 -5.44 -13.07 -5.37
C ALA A 208 -6.03 -13.54 -6.70
N THR A 209 -6.99 -14.47 -6.66
CA THR A 209 -7.52 -15.13 -7.86
C THR A 209 -8.16 -14.15 -8.86
N PRO A 210 -9.01 -13.19 -8.47
CA PRO A 210 -9.55 -12.19 -9.39
C PRO A 210 -8.45 -11.39 -10.08
N PHE A 211 -7.46 -10.94 -9.33
CA PHE A 211 -6.34 -10.19 -9.89
C PHE A 211 -5.51 -11.03 -10.86
N ILE A 212 -5.20 -12.29 -10.52
CA ILE A 212 -4.50 -13.21 -11.43
C ILE A 212 -5.28 -13.43 -12.73
N LYS A 213 -6.61 -13.60 -12.66
CA LYS A 213 -7.47 -13.73 -13.85
C LYS A 213 -7.38 -12.52 -14.78
N ILE A 214 -7.21 -11.31 -14.24
CA ILE A 214 -6.97 -10.11 -15.06
C ILE A 214 -5.65 -10.23 -15.82
N LEU A 215 -4.58 -10.71 -15.19
CA LEU A 215 -3.29 -10.90 -15.84
C LEU A 215 -3.37 -11.94 -16.97
N GLU A 216 -4.06 -13.06 -16.71
CA GLU A 216 -4.32 -14.14 -17.67
C GLU A 216 -5.15 -13.69 -18.87
N SER A 217 -6.20 -12.91 -18.62
CA SER A 217 -7.13 -12.46 -19.66
C SER A 217 -6.58 -11.33 -20.53
N ASN A 218 -5.40 -10.79 -20.21
CA ASN A 218 -4.76 -9.70 -20.93
C ASN A 218 -3.32 -10.05 -21.36
N PRO A 219 -3.12 -11.11 -22.16
CA PRO A 219 -1.79 -11.58 -22.56
C PRO A 219 -1.01 -10.56 -23.41
N GLN A 220 -1.70 -9.62 -24.05
CA GLN A 220 -1.11 -8.51 -24.81
C GLN A 220 -0.46 -7.43 -23.93
N THR A 221 -0.81 -7.38 -22.64
CA THR A 221 -0.35 -6.35 -21.70
C THR A 221 0.86 -6.85 -20.91
N GLN A 222 1.95 -6.09 -20.89
CA GLN A 222 3.07 -6.32 -19.99
C GLN A 222 2.77 -5.77 -18.60
N PHE A 223 2.75 -6.66 -17.61
CA PHE A 223 2.57 -6.31 -16.21
C PHE A 223 3.92 -6.31 -15.49
N HIS A 224 4.26 -5.18 -14.91
CA HIS A 224 5.43 -4.99 -14.06
C HIS A 224 4.94 -4.80 -12.62
N ILE A 225 5.10 -5.85 -11.82
CA ILE A 225 4.63 -5.91 -10.45
C ILE A 225 5.81 -5.66 -9.53
N ILE A 226 5.77 -4.58 -8.77
CA ILE A 226 6.83 -4.19 -7.84
C ILE A 226 6.46 -4.71 -6.45
N LEU A 227 7.39 -5.40 -5.79
CA LEU A 227 7.32 -5.58 -4.34
C LEU A 227 7.88 -4.29 -3.72
N PRO A 228 7.06 -3.46 -3.04
CA PRO A 228 7.55 -2.21 -2.47
C PRO A 228 8.65 -2.47 -1.45
N THR A 229 9.69 -1.64 -1.50
CA THR A 229 10.80 -1.76 -0.57
C THR A 229 10.47 -1.16 0.78
N TYR A 230 10.60 -1.95 1.84
CA TYR A 230 10.39 -1.51 3.23
C TYR A 230 11.72 -1.46 4.00
N PRO A 231 11.86 -0.57 4.99
CA PRO A 231 13.08 -0.52 5.79
C PRO A 231 13.21 -1.78 6.64
N ARG A 232 14.43 -2.23 6.97
CA ARG A 232 14.63 -3.39 7.86
C ARG A 232 13.92 -3.26 9.19
N LEU A 233 13.91 -2.04 9.72
CA LEU A 233 13.20 -1.69 10.95
C LEU A 233 11.73 -2.09 10.90
N PHE A 234 11.05 -1.91 9.76
CA PHE A 234 9.65 -2.34 9.59
C PHE A 234 9.50 -3.83 9.87
N TRP A 235 10.25 -4.64 9.14
CA TRP A 235 10.17 -6.10 9.26
C TRP A 235 10.58 -6.60 10.64
N ALA A 236 11.61 -5.99 11.24
CA ALA A 236 12.06 -6.33 12.58
C ALA A 236 10.98 -6.05 13.65
N LEU A 237 10.23 -4.95 13.50
CA LEU A 237 9.13 -4.59 14.41
C LEU A 237 7.89 -5.46 14.21
N GLN A 238 7.60 -5.91 12.99
CA GLN A 238 6.47 -6.81 12.70
C GLN A 238 6.74 -8.26 13.14
N GLY A 239 8.00 -8.69 13.16
CA GLY A 239 8.41 -10.01 13.63
C GLY A 239 8.35 -11.13 12.57
N GLU A 240 8.82 -12.31 12.99
CA GLU A 240 9.09 -13.44 12.09
C GLU A 240 7.83 -14.06 11.47
N ILE A 241 6.72 -14.14 12.22
CA ILE A 241 5.45 -14.67 11.72
C ILE A 241 4.94 -13.82 10.56
N PHE A 242 4.89 -12.50 10.74
CA PHE A 242 4.44 -11.56 9.71
C PHE A 242 5.30 -11.66 8.44
N PHE A 243 6.63 -11.68 8.61
CA PHE A 243 7.55 -11.82 7.49
C PHE A 243 7.37 -13.14 6.74
N THR A 244 7.21 -14.24 7.48
CA THR A 244 6.97 -15.57 6.90
C THR A 244 5.65 -15.61 6.11
N THR A 245 4.57 -15.04 6.65
CA THR A 245 3.29 -14.92 5.92
C THR A 245 3.47 -14.13 4.63
N TRP A 246 4.17 -12.98 4.68
CA TRP A 246 4.43 -12.21 3.47
C TRP A 246 5.20 -13.02 2.42
N GLN A 247 6.23 -13.77 2.82
CA GLN A 247 6.96 -14.66 1.92
C GLN A 247 6.06 -15.72 1.29
N GLU A 248 5.17 -16.35 2.06
CA GLU A 248 4.20 -17.32 1.55
C GLU A 248 3.27 -16.72 0.48
N ASN A 249 2.81 -15.49 0.68
CA ASN A 249 1.94 -14.79 -0.27
C ASN A 249 2.66 -14.55 -1.60
N ILE A 250 3.91 -14.09 -1.52
CA ILE A 250 4.74 -13.86 -2.70
C ILE A 250 5.08 -15.19 -3.40
N ARG A 251 5.40 -16.26 -2.66
CA ARG A 251 5.59 -17.61 -3.24
C ARG A 251 4.35 -18.08 -3.97
N PHE A 252 3.17 -17.91 -3.36
CA PHE A 252 1.91 -18.26 -3.99
C PHE A 252 1.75 -17.49 -5.29
N PHE A 253 1.92 -16.18 -5.27
CA PHE A 253 1.70 -15.34 -6.44
C PHE A 253 2.66 -15.69 -7.57
N LEU A 254 3.96 -15.88 -7.27
CA LEU A 254 4.96 -16.35 -8.23
C LEU A 254 4.59 -17.71 -8.83
N ARG A 255 4.16 -18.67 -8.01
CA ARG A 255 3.78 -20.01 -8.49
C ARG A 255 2.63 -19.95 -9.50
N HIS A 256 1.63 -19.10 -9.26
CA HIS A 256 0.45 -19.00 -10.12
C HIS A 256 0.68 -18.14 -11.36
N THR A 257 1.61 -17.20 -11.30
CA THR A 257 1.92 -16.34 -12.46
C THR A 257 3.13 -16.80 -13.28
N ARG A 258 3.88 -17.84 -12.84
CA ARG A 258 5.10 -18.32 -13.51
C ARG A 258 4.97 -18.66 -15.00
N HIS A 259 3.76 -19.04 -15.43
CA HIS A 259 3.49 -19.45 -16.81
C HIS A 259 3.09 -18.26 -17.69
N LEU A 260 2.81 -17.10 -17.09
CA LEU A 260 2.41 -15.87 -17.74
C LEU A 260 3.65 -15.10 -18.19
N ARG A 261 3.98 -15.21 -19.48
CA ARG A 261 5.14 -14.53 -20.08
C ARG A 261 5.04 -13.00 -20.04
N ASN A 262 3.83 -12.48 -19.85
CA ASN A 262 3.52 -11.07 -19.79
C ASN A 262 3.56 -10.50 -18.36
N VAL A 263 3.94 -11.29 -17.35
CA VAL A 263 4.08 -10.85 -15.95
C VAL A 263 5.55 -10.88 -15.53
N ARG A 264 6.02 -9.78 -14.93
CA ARG A 264 7.34 -9.69 -14.30
C ARG A 264 7.18 -9.11 -12.90
N ILE A 265 7.80 -9.76 -11.93
CA ILE A 265 7.78 -9.33 -10.52
C ILE A 265 9.19 -8.83 -10.17
N TYR A 266 9.29 -7.65 -9.57
CA TYR A 266 10.55 -7.00 -9.23
C TYR A 266 10.66 -6.85 -7.72
N GLY A 267 11.77 -7.29 -7.14
CA GLY A 267 12.07 -7.14 -5.71
C GLY A 267 13.39 -6.42 -5.52
N LEU A 268 13.37 -5.35 -4.74
CA LEU A 268 14.55 -4.52 -4.46
C LEU A 268 14.86 -4.44 -2.96
N ASP A 269 14.08 -5.15 -2.11
CA ASP A 269 14.29 -5.12 -0.67
C ASP A 269 15.63 -5.71 -0.28
N ASP A 270 16.32 -6.52 -1.08
CA ASP A 270 17.62 -7.06 -0.71
C ASP A 270 18.79 -6.05 -0.83
N LEU A 271 18.53 -4.87 -1.41
CA LEU A 271 19.50 -3.79 -1.56
C LEU A 271 19.81 -3.06 -0.26
N ASN A 272 20.92 -2.31 -0.24
CA ASN A 272 21.33 -1.52 0.92
C ASN A 272 20.41 -0.31 1.18
N PHE A 273 19.59 0.07 0.19
CA PHE A 273 18.61 1.15 0.34
C PHE A 273 17.69 0.93 1.55
N ALA A 274 17.23 -0.31 1.74
CA ALA A 274 16.35 -0.70 2.84
C ALA A 274 17.04 -0.74 4.21
N ASP A 275 18.37 -0.67 4.25
CA ASP A 275 19.17 -0.72 5.47
C ASP A 275 19.28 0.66 6.14
N ASP A 276 18.95 1.75 5.43
CA ASP A 276 19.04 3.11 5.95
C ASP A 276 17.66 3.75 6.06
N ILE A 277 17.17 3.91 7.28
CA ILE A 277 15.89 4.56 7.58
C ILE A 277 15.84 6.03 7.10
N ALA A 278 16.98 6.67 6.85
CA ALA A 278 17.00 8.02 6.27
C ALA A 278 16.46 8.09 4.84
N ASN A 279 16.44 6.95 4.14
CA ASN A 279 15.79 6.82 2.84
C ASN A 279 14.26 6.76 2.92
N PHE A 280 13.68 6.84 4.12
CA PHE A 280 12.24 6.74 4.35
C PHE A 280 11.75 7.93 5.18
N LYS A 281 10.49 8.33 4.98
CA LYS A 281 9.84 9.38 5.81
C LYS A 281 9.24 8.81 7.10
N ASP A 282 8.98 7.51 7.10
CA ASP A 282 8.47 6.74 8.23
C ASP A 282 8.90 5.27 8.06
N ILE A 283 8.37 4.37 8.88
CA ILE A 283 8.71 2.95 8.80
C ILE A 283 8.12 2.24 7.56
N GLN A 284 7.50 2.92 6.60
CA GLN A 284 6.85 2.29 5.44
C GLN A 284 7.14 2.97 4.10
N HIS A 285 7.30 4.28 4.07
CA HIS A 285 7.28 5.06 2.84
C HIS A 285 8.68 5.54 2.46
N TYR A 286 9.21 4.98 1.37
CA TYR A 286 10.53 5.30 0.82
C TYR A 286 10.57 6.68 0.13
N SER A 287 11.78 7.16 -0.14
CA SER A 287 12.06 8.38 -0.89
C SER A 287 11.94 8.17 -2.42
N PRO A 288 11.72 9.24 -3.22
CA PRO A 288 11.63 9.15 -4.69
C PRO A 288 12.79 8.41 -5.37
N GLN A 289 13.97 8.39 -4.75
CA GLN A 289 15.13 7.67 -5.24
C GLN A 289 14.82 6.17 -5.47
N MET A 290 13.95 5.56 -4.66
CA MET A 290 13.51 4.18 -4.87
C MET A 290 12.65 4.04 -6.13
N ASN A 291 11.77 5.00 -6.45
CA ASN A 291 11.02 4.98 -7.71
C ASN A 291 11.96 4.96 -8.93
N VAL A 292 13.06 5.74 -8.87
CA VAL A 292 14.09 5.73 -9.93
C VAL A 292 14.76 4.36 -10.04
N LEU A 293 15.08 3.71 -8.92
CA LEU A 293 15.66 2.36 -8.91
C LEU A 293 14.70 1.31 -9.50
N GLN A 294 13.42 1.38 -9.15
CA GLN A 294 12.38 0.51 -9.69
C GLN A 294 12.19 0.69 -11.20
N LEU A 295 12.08 1.94 -11.66
CA LEU A 295 11.96 2.25 -13.09
C LEU A 295 13.20 1.80 -13.87
N ARG A 296 14.40 2.00 -13.32
CA ARG A 296 15.63 1.47 -13.91
C ARG A 296 15.58 -0.05 -13.99
N ALA A 297 15.17 -0.73 -12.92
CA ALA A 297 15.09 -2.19 -12.90
C ALA A 297 14.13 -2.73 -13.97
N ILE A 298 13.02 -2.03 -14.22
CA ILE A 298 12.09 -2.35 -15.30
C ILE A 298 12.73 -2.13 -16.67
N ALA A 299 13.35 -0.97 -16.89
CA ALA A 299 14.00 -0.64 -18.16
C ALA A 299 15.15 -1.62 -18.50
N THR A 300 15.95 -2.02 -17.51
CA THR A 300 17.11 -2.90 -17.69
C THR A 300 16.81 -4.38 -17.46
N GLN A 301 15.56 -4.74 -17.14
CA GLN A 301 15.14 -6.12 -16.85
C GLN A 301 15.97 -6.78 -15.73
N SER A 302 16.39 -6.00 -14.74
CA SER A 302 17.14 -6.47 -13.58
C SER A 302 16.24 -6.66 -12.36
N HIS A 303 16.72 -7.36 -11.32
CA HIS A 303 15.98 -7.58 -10.07
C HIS A 303 14.64 -8.31 -10.24
N ILE A 304 14.49 -9.09 -11.31
CA ILE A 304 13.29 -9.91 -11.55
C ILE A 304 13.30 -11.12 -10.61
N LEU A 305 12.23 -11.31 -9.86
CA LEU A 305 11.99 -12.47 -9.01
C LEU A 305 11.30 -13.59 -9.79
N ASN A 306 11.76 -14.81 -9.58
CA ASN A 306 11.23 -16.02 -10.19
C ASN A 306 11.45 -17.23 -9.25
N ALA A 307 10.96 -18.39 -9.68
CA ALA A 307 11.09 -19.62 -8.90
C ALA A 307 12.54 -20.04 -8.61
N GLN A 308 13.51 -19.58 -9.40
CA GLN A 308 14.92 -19.94 -9.26
C GLN A 308 15.65 -19.08 -8.23
N ASN A 309 15.25 -17.81 -8.05
CA ASN A 309 15.98 -16.88 -7.18
C ASN A 309 15.22 -16.43 -5.92
N ILE A 310 13.90 -16.69 -5.82
CA ILE A 310 13.07 -16.18 -4.73
C ILE A 310 13.57 -16.59 -3.33
N GLU A 311 14.04 -17.82 -3.16
CA GLU A 311 14.52 -18.28 -1.86
C GLU A 311 15.83 -17.60 -1.46
N SER A 312 16.73 -17.34 -2.43
CA SER A 312 17.96 -16.59 -2.16
C SER A 312 17.69 -15.12 -1.79
N TYR A 313 16.69 -14.52 -2.44
CA TYR A 313 16.22 -13.17 -2.14
C TYR A 313 15.67 -13.09 -0.70
N PHE A 314 14.81 -14.05 -0.32
CA PHE A 314 14.26 -14.12 1.03
C PHE A 314 15.30 -14.43 2.10
N ALA A 315 16.23 -15.33 1.84
CA ALA A 315 17.32 -15.63 2.77
C ALA A 315 18.17 -14.38 3.05
N LYS A 316 18.54 -13.65 2.00
CA LYS A 316 19.30 -12.39 2.12
C LYS A 316 18.52 -11.32 2.88
N MET A 317 17.22 -11.18 2.62
CA MET A 317 16.37 -10.28 3.41
C MET A 317 16.33 -10.71 4.88
N GLN A 318 16.11 -12.00 5.17
CA GLN A 318 16.01 -12.51 6.54
C GLN A 318 17.30 -12.29 7.31
N GLU A 319 18.46 -12.54 6.69
CA GLU A 319 19.77 -12.27 7.26
C GLU A 319 19.92 -10.78 7.61
N LYS A 320 19.62 -9.88 6.67
CA LYS A 320 19.70 -8.44 6.89
C LYS A 320 18.74 -7.94 7.97
N ILE A 321 17.53 -8.50 8.07
CA ILE A 321 16.56 -8.16 9.10
C ILE A 321 17.07 -8.60 10.47
N LYS A 322 17.58 -9.84 10.60
CA LYS A 322 18.13 -10.38 11.87
C LYS A 322 19.34 -9.60 12.36
N ASN A 323 20.17 -9.10 11.44
CA ASN A 323 21.38 -8.35 11.75
C ASN A 323 21.14 -6.83 11.90
N TYR A 324 19.89 -6.36 11.76
CA TYR A 324 19.58 -4.94 11.86
C TYR A 324 19.52 -4.49 13.33
N ASP A 325 20.26 -3.43 13.66
CA ASP A 325 20.27 -2.86 15.01
C ASP A 325 18.97 -2.09 15.29
N VAL A 326 18.04 -2.75 15.97
CA VAL A 326 16.81 -2.14 16.48
C VAL A 326 17.00 -1.45 17.83
N THR A 327 18.09 -1.70 18.54
CA THR A 327 18.33 -1.13 19.88
C THR A 327 18.52 0.38 19.80
N ALA A 328 19.26 0.86 18.81
CA ALA A 328 19.38 2.29 18.54
C ALA A 328 18.00 2.97 18.34
N PHE A 329 17.08 2.27 17.69
CA PHE A 329 15.70 2.73 17.51
C PHE A 329 14.93 2.80 18.83
N LEU A 330 14.89 1.68 19.57
CA LEU A 330 14.16 1.56 20.83
C LEU A 330 14.66 2.57 21.86
N ASN A 331 15.97 2.72 22.01
CA ASN A 331 16.58 3.71 22.91
C ASN A 331 16.17 5.14 22.55
N ALA A 332 16.14 5.46 21.25
CA ALA A 332 15.76 6.80 20.83
C ALA A 332 14.27 7.09 21.07
N VAL A 333 13.40 6.07 21.01
CA VAL A 333 11.98 6.17 21.36
C VAL A 333 11.79 6.33 22.88
N GLU A 334 12.52 5.56 23.70
CA GLU A 334 12.45 5.64 25.18
C GLU A 334 12.94 6.98 25.72
N ASN A 335 13.99 7.56 25.13
CA ASN A 335 14.59 8.83 25.55
C ASN A 335 13.92 10.07 24.94
N MET A 336 12.75 9.91 24.30
CA MET A 336 11.98 11.04 23.81
C MET A 336 11.32 11.81 24.95
N PRO A 337 11.39 13.15 24.95
CA PRO A 337 10.65 13.98 25.89
C PRO A 337 9.14 14.01 25.62
#